data_AF-A0A3M0XHV0-F1
#
_entry.id   AF-A0A3M0XHV0-F1
#
_cell.length_a   1.000
_cell.length_b   1.000
_cell.length_c   1.000
_cell.angle_alpha   90.00
_cell.angle_beta   90.00
_cell.angle_gamma   90.00
#
_symmetry.space_group_name_H-M   'P 1'
#
loop_
_entity.id
_entity.type
_entity.pdbx_description
1 polymer ?
#
loop_
_entity_poly.entity_id
_entity_poly.type
_entity_poly.pdbx_seq_one_letter_code
_entity_poly.pdbx_strand_id
1 'polypeptide(L)'
;MVDGLRHRGPDGSGIYVSKDGRVCLGHTRLAIVELSDAGHQPMVSGDDTVALTYNGEIYNHVELRQELQRLGAVFRGHSDTEVILEGYRAWGSGVVRRLRGMFAFAIYDSRRRLLLLARDRLGIKPLFFCHDGKEVVFGSEATVVRLAARRSVLDRVAVSGFVKYRFVPGWRSIW
;
A
#
# COMPACT_ATOMS: atom_id res chain seq x y z
N MET A 1 -5.67 -13.69 -6.37
CA MET A 1 -5.87 -12.67 -5.31
C MET A 1 -6.41 -11.36 -5.89
N VAL A 2 -5.73 -10.76 -6.89
CA VAL A 2 -6.14 -9.49 -7.51
C VAL A 2 -7.57 -9.54 -8.06
N ASP A 3 -7.96 -10.61 -8.75
CA ASP A 3 -9.32 -10.75 -9.31
C ASP A 3 -10.43 -10.70 -8.25
N GLY A 4 -10.16 -11.23 -7.05
CA GLY A 4 -11.10 -11.18 -5.92
C GLY A 4 -11.38 -9.75 -5.43
N LEU A 5 -10.50 -8.80 -5.76
CA LEU A 5 -10.62 -7.38 -5.42
C LEU A 5 -11.16 -6.52 -6.58
N ARG A 6 -11.48 -7.10 -7.74
CA ARG A 6 -11.91 -6.34 -8.94
C ARG A 6 -13.11 -5.43 -8.67
N HIS A 7 -14.02 -5.85 -7.78
CA HIS A 7 -15.18 -5.06 -7.38
C HIS A 7 -14.83 -3.73 -6.68
N ARG A 8 -13.61 -3.58 -6.16
CA ARG A 8 -13.10 -2.34 -5.55
C ARG A 8 -12.36 -1.42 -6.51
N GLY A 9 -12.06 -1.90 -7.71
CA GLY A 9 -11.30 -1.17 -8.70
C GLY A 9 -11.52 -1.79 -10.08
N PRO A 10 -12.68 -1.54 -10.70
CA PRO A 10 -13.05 -2.16 -11.97
C PRO A 10 -12.33 -1.55 -13.18
N ASP A 11 -11.72 -0.36 -13.02
CA ASP A 11 -11.19 0.44 -14.14
C ASP A 11 -9.80 -0.04 -14.59
N GLY A 12 -9.10 -0.80 -13.76
CA GLY A 12 -7.79 -1.32 -14.11
C GLY A 12 -7.23 -2.29 -13.08
N SER A 13 -6.21 -3.04 -13.48
CA SER A 13 -5.46 -3.91 -12.57
C SER A 13 -4.01 -4.02 -13.01
N GLY A 14 -3.13 -4.29 -12.04
CA GLY A 14 -1.72 -4.44 -12.30
C GLY A 14 -1.06 -5.37 -11.29
N ILE A 15 0.05 -5.98 -11.73
CA ILE A 15 0.88 -6.86 -10.91
C ILE A 15 2.33 -6.43 -11.11
N TYR A 16 3.05 -6.33 -10.00
CA TYR A 16 4.50 -6.19 -9.97
C TYR A 16 5.09 -7.44 -9.32
N VAL A 17 6.13 -8.01 -9.95
CA VAL A 17 6.93 -9.09 -9.38
C VAL A 17 8.37 -8.61 -9.30
N SER A 18 8.99 -8.73 -8.12
CA SER A 18 10.38 -8.35 -7.94
C SER A 18 11.31 -9.23 -8.80
N LYS A 19 12.47 -8.68 -9.20
CA LYS A 19 13.45 -9.40 -10.05
C LYS A 19 13.92 -10.73 -9.47
N ASP A 20 13.99 -10.82 -8.15
CA ASP A 20 14.36 -12.04 -7.41
C ASP A 20 13.17 -12.99 -7.16
N GLY A 21 11.97 -12.65 -7.63
CA GLY A 21 10.75 -13.43 -7.48
C GLY A 21 10.20 -13.54 -6.06
N ARG A 22 10.76 -12.79 -5.10
CA ARG A 22 10.42 -12.91 -3.67
C ARG A 22 9.18 -12.10 -3.28
N VAL A 23 8.87 -11.05 -4.01
CA VAL A 23 7.77 -10.13 -3.70
C VAL A 23 6.87 -9.97 -4.90
N CYS A 24 5.57 -10.07 -4.65
CA CYS A 24 4.52 -9.76 -5.61
C CYS A 24 3.59 -8.71 -5.00
N LEU A 25 3.39 -7.61 -5.71
CA LEU A 25 2.41 -6.58 -5.37
C LEU A 25 1.29 -6.62 -6.41
N GLY A 26 0.04 -6.55 -5.95
CA GLY A 26 -1.13 -6.48 -6.82
C GLY A 26 -1.92 -5.20 -6.57
N HIS A 27 -2.63 -4.74 -7.59
CA HIS A 27 -3.52 -3.60 -7.50
C HIS A 27 -4.76 -3.78 -8.38
N THR A 28 -5.90 -3.31 -7.88
CA THR A 28 -7.14 -3.09 -8.64
C THR A 28 -7.53 -1.64 -8.46
N ARG A 29 -7.77 -0.94 -9.56
CA ARG A 29 -7.80 0.51 -9.62
C ARG A 29 -9.22 1.03 -9.82
N LEU A 30 -9.62 1.97 -8.97
CA LEU A 30 -10.75 2.86 -9.23
C LEU A 30 -10.16 4.24 -9.55
N ALA A 31 -10.34 4.71 -10.78
CA ALA A 31 -9.72 5.92 -11.31
C ALA A 31 -10.47 7.16 -10.81
N ILE A 32 -9.96 7.83 -9.77
CA ILE A 32 -10.61 9.02 -9.18
C ILE A 32 -9.82 10.30 -9.43
N VAL A 33 -8.56 10.37 -8.98
CA VAL A 33 -7.78 11.64 -8.98
C VAL A 33 -6.96 11.84 -10.26
N GLU A 34 -6.20 10.83 -10.68
CA GLU A 34 -5.37 10.89 -11.89
C GLU A 34 -5.95 9.92 -12.92
N LEU A 35 -6.69 10.37 -13.92
CA LEU A 35 -7.38 9.44 -14.83
C LEU A 35 -6.44 8.80 -15.87
N SER A 36 -5.22 9.31 -16.03
CA SER A 36 -4.24 8.80 -17.00
C SER A 36 -3.45 7.59 -16.50
N ASP A 37 -2.68 6.99 -17.42
CA ASP A 37 -1.73 5.91 -17.13
C ASP A 37 -0.62 6.32 -16.14
N ALA A 38 -0.42 7.61 -15.92
CA ALA A 38 0.53 8.08 -14.91
C ALA A 38 0.11 7.68 -13.47
N GLY A 39 -1.16 7.34 -13.27
CA GLY A 39 -1.70 6.77 -12.03
C GLY A 39 -1.73 5.24 -12.00
N HIS A 40 -1.07 4.55 -12.94
CA HIS A 40 -1.03 3.09 -12.99
C HIS A 40 -0.30 2.50 -11.78
N GLN A 41 -0.84 1.39 -11.26
CA GLN A 41 -0.34 0.73 -10.07
C GLN A 41 -0.29 -0.80 -10.24
N PRO A 42 0.65 -1.51 -9.59
CA PRO A 42 1.70 -0.98 -8.71
C PRO A 42 2.68 -0.04 -9.43
N MET A 43 3.02 1.07 -8.77
CA MET A 43 3.90 2.11 -9.30
C MET A 43 5.34 1.80 -8.94
N VAL A 44 6.24 1.89 -9.91
CA VAL A 44 7.67 1.59 -9.73
C VAL A 44 8.50 2.87 -9.91
N SER A 45 9.55 3.02 -9.10
CA SER A 45 10.48 4.16 -9.16
C SER A 45 11.26 4.17 -10.48
N GLY A 46 11.76 5.34 -10.89
CA GLY A 46 12.51 5.47 -12.15
C GLY A 46 13.80 4.63 -12.23
N ASP A 47 14.35 4.24 -11.08
CA ASP A 47 15.51 3.35 -10.96
C ASP A 47 15.15 1.87 -10.76
N ASP A 48 13.85 1.52 -10.77
CA ASP A 48 13.33 0.16 -10.62
C ASP A 48 13.78 -0.53 -9.31
N THR A 49 13.98 0.27 -8.26
CA THR A 49 14.40 -0.23 -6.94
C THR A 49 13.28 -0.26 -5.90
N VAL A 50 12.25 0.58 -6.07
CA VAL A 50 11.13 0.72 -5.15
C VAL A 50 9.82 0.55 -5.90
N ALA A 51 8.92 -0.30 -5.38
CA ALA A 51 7.58 -0.51 -5.91
C ALA A 51 6.51 -0.21 -4.85
N LEU A 52 5.37 0.34 -5.25
CA LEU A 52 4.28 0.80 -4.39
C LEU A 52 2.93 0.30 -4.91
N THR A 53 2.08 -0.23 -4.04
CA THR A 53 0.63 -0.38 -4.28
C THR A 53 -0.13 0.35 -3.17
N TYR A 54 -1.17 1.11 -3.54
CA TYR A 54 -1.78 2.10 -2.68
C TYR A 54 -3.29 2.21 -2.93
N ASN A 55 -4.06 2.24 -1.84
CA ASN A 55 -5.48 2.56 -1.82
C ASN A 55 -5.69 3.74 -0.87
N GLY A 56 -6.12 4.89 -1.38
CA GLY A 56 -6.30 6.05 -0.54
C GLY A 56 -6.45 7.35 -1.31
N GLU A 57 -6.35 8.43 -0.53
CA GLU A 57 -6.11 9.78 -1.02
C GLU A 57 -5.17 10.51 -0.05
N ILE A 58 -4.12 11.16 -0.57
CA ILE A 58 -3.22 12.02 0.22
C ILE A 58 -3.61 13.48 0.01
N TYR A 59 -4.22 14.09 1.02
CA TYR A 59 -4.75 15.46 0.94
C TYR A 59 -3.65 16.51 0.84
N ASN A 60 -2.50 16.30 1.48
CA ASN A 60 -1.36 17.22 1.42
C ASN A 60 -0.35 16.89 0.32
N HIS A 61 -0.76 16.17 -0.74
CA HIS A 61 0.16 15.75 -1.81
C HIS A 61 0.79 16.94 -2.55
N VAL A 62 0.07 18.06 -2.72
CA VAL A 62 0.59 19.26 -3.38
C VAL A 62 1.76 19.88 -2.59
N GLU A 63 1.58 20.04 -1.28
CA GLU A 63 2.61 20.58 -0.37
C GLU A 63 3.85 19.68 -0.34
N LEU A 64 3.64 18.36 -0.18
CA LEU A 64 4.71 17.37 -0.14
C LEU A 64 5.46 17.28 -1.48
N ARG A 65 4.77 17.40 -2.61
CA ARG A 65 5.39 17.43 -3.94
C ARG A 65 6.35 18.61 -4.06
N GLN A 66 5.95 19.81 -3.65
CA GLN A 66 6.83 20.98 -3.67
C GLN A 66 8.06 20.81 -2.76
N GLU A 67 7.89 20.17 -1.60
CA GLU A 67 9.03 19.81 -0.74
C GLU A 67 9.97 18.81 -1.43
N LEU A 68 9.43 17.76 -2.02
CA LEU A 68 10.22 16.73 -2.71
C LEU A 68 10.94 17.26 -3.95
N GLN A 69 10.31 18.15 -4.72
CA GLN A 69 10.97 18.82 -5.85
C GLN A 69 12.17 19.65 -5.40
N ARG A 70 12.09 20.34 -4.24
CA ARG A 70 13.23 21.06 -3.65
C ARG A 70 14.34 20.11 -3.18
N LEU A 71 14.02 18.86 -2.87
CA LEU A 71 14.99 17.81 -2.56
C LEU A 71 15.52 17.09 -3.81
N GLY A 72 15.10 17.52 -5.01
CA GLY A 72 15.57 16.98 -6.29
C GLY A 72 14.71 15.84 -6.87
N ALA A 73 13.52 15.58 -6.32
CA ALA A 73 12.61 14.58 -6.89
C ALA A 73 12.03 15.05 -8.23
N VAL A 74 12.04 14.16 -9.22
CA VAL A 74 11.44 14.37 -10.55
C VAL A 74 10.18 13.52 -10.64
N PHE A 75 9.05 14.16 -10.92
CA PHE A 75 7.74 13.51 -11.01
C PHE A 75 7.34 13.30 -12.46
N ARG A 76 6.68 12.17 -12.75
CA ARG A 76 6.18 11.80 -14.08
C ARG A 76 4.74 12.23 -14.29
N GLY A 77 3.94 12.31 -13.24
CA GLY A 77 2.54 12.71 -13.31
C GLY A 77 2.10 13.50 -12.09
N HIS A 78 0.78 13.65 -11.91
CA HIS A 78 0.19 14.42 -10.82
C HIS A 78 -0.42 13.56 -9.71
N SER A 79 -0.35 12.23 -9.82
CA SER A 79 -0.89 11.32 -8.81
C SER A 79 -0.23 11.53 -7.44
N ASP A 80 -1.07 11.46 -6.40
CA ASP A 80 -0.68 11.36 -5.00
C ASP A 80 0.12 10.08 -4.69
N THR A 81 -0.07 9.01 -5.47
CA THR A 81 0.72 7.77 -5.40
C THR A 81 2.22 8.04 -5.57
N GLU A 82 2.58 8.89 -6.55
CA GLU A 82 3.99 9.21 -6.82
C GLU A 82 4.62 10.02 -5.68
N VAL A 83 3.83 10.82 -4.96
CA VAL A 83 4.28 11.55 -3.76
C VAL A 83 4.66 10.59 -2.63
N ILE A 84 3.94 9.49 -2.47
CA ILE A 84 4.29 8.45 -1.49
C ILE A 84 5.60 7.76 -1.89
N LEU A 85 5.73 7.40 -3.17
CA LEU A 85 6.90 6.70 -3.71
C LEU A 85 8.17 7.54 -3.57
N GLU A 86 8.16 8.78 -4.06
CA GLU A 86 9.28 9.70 -3.97
C GLU A 86 9.52 10.15 -2.51
N GLY A 87 8.47 10.30 -1.71
CA GLY A 87 8.56 10.54 -0.29
C GLY A 87 9.31 9.44 0.46
N TYR A 88 9.06 8.17 0.13
CA TYR A 88 9.82 7.05 0.68
C TYR A 88 11.29 7.08 0.22
N ARG A 89 11.57 7.45 -1.04
CA ARG A 89 12.96 7.59 -1.52
C ARG A 89 13.73 8.68 -0.77
N ALA A 90 13.06 9.79 -0.43
CA ALA A 90 13.67 10.91 0.29
C ALA A 90 13.78 10.69 1.81
N TRP A 91 12.77 10.10 2.44
CA TRP A 91 12.63 10.06 3.90
C TRP A 91 12.53 8.64 4.49
N GLY A 92 12.61 7.60 3.67
CA GLY A 92 12.38 6.20 4.08
C GLY A 92 10.99 6.01 4.70
N SER A 93 10.90 5.17 5.72
CA SER A 93 9.65 4.95 6.48
C SER A 93 9.14 6.20 7.20
N GLY A 94 9.97 7.24 7.34
CA GLY A 94 9.58 8.55 7.87
C GLY A 94 8.47 9.22 7.05
N VAL A 95 8.29 8.84 5.77
CA VAL A 95 7.22 9.34 4.90
C VAL A 95 5.84 9.21 5.56
N VAL A 96 5.57 8.12 6.28
CA VAL A 96 4.28 7.84 6.91
C VAL A 96 3.85 8.95 7.87
N ARG A 97 4.81 9.60 8.55
CA ARG A 97 4.52 10.69 9.51
C ARG A 97 4.15 12.00 8.83
N ARG A 98 4.45 12.15 7.53
CA ARG A 98 4.23 13.37 6.75
C ARG A 98 2.92 13.33 5.96
N LEU A 99 2.37 12.14 5.75
CA LEU A 99 1.13 11.95 4.99
C LEU A 99 -0.10 12.38 5.81
N ARG A 100 -0.95 13.20 5.19
CA ARG A 100 -2.30 13.52 5.67
C ARG A 100 -3.30 12.99 4.65
N GLY A 101 -4.18 12.09 5.08
CA GLY A 101 -5.05 11.39 4.16
C GLY A 101 -5.72 10.18 4.77
N MET A 102 -6.55 9.52 3.96
CA MET A 102 -7.03 8.16 4.21
C MET A 102 -6.24 7.23 3.31
N PHE A 103 -5.52 6.25 3.84
CA PHE A 103 -4.63 5.44 3.02
C PHE A 103 -4.31 4.09 3.62
N ALA A 104 -4.09 3.12 2.73
CA ALA A 104 -3.40 1.88 2.99
C ALA A 104 -2.45 1.63 1.82
N PHE A 105 -1.19 1.31 2.10
CA PHE A 105 -0.22 1.00 1.05
C PHE A 105 0.79 -0.04 1.47
N ALA A 106 1.43 -0.63 0.45
CA ALA A 106 2.60 -1.46 0.57
C ALA A 106 3.72 -0.92 -0.31
N ILE A 107 4.91 -0.74 0.26
CA ILE A 107 6.15 -0.40 -0.45
C ILE A 107 7.11 -1.57 -0.33
N TYR A 108 7.66 -2.00 -1.46
CA TYR A 108 8.81 -2.90 -1.49
C TYR A 108 10.06 -2.13 -1.92
N ASP A 109 11.10 -2.17 -1.11
CA ASP A 109 12.43 -1.63 -1.41
C ASP A 109 13.41 -2.79 -1.61
N SER A 110 13.75 -3.05 -2.87
CA SER A 110 14.61 -4.17 -3.26
C SER A 110 16.05 -4.01 -2.77
N ARG A 111 16.55 -2.77 -2.62
CA ARG A 111 17.91 -2.50 -2.13
C ARG A 111 18.05 -2.91 -0.67
N ARG A 112 16.97 -2.73 0.11
CA ARG A 112 16.92 -3.02 1.55
C ARG A 112 16.27 -4.36 1.86
N ARG A 113 15.71 -5.04 0.84
CA ARG A 113 14.85 -6.24 0.99
C ARG A 113 13.76 -6.03 2.04
N LEU A 114 13.09 -4.88 1.96
CA LEU A 114 12.15 -4.42 2.98
C LEU A 114 10.75 -4.24 2.39
N LEU A 115 9.76 -4.86 3.02
CA LEU A 115 8.35 -4.61 2.79
C LEU A 115 7.81 -3.70 3.90
N LEU A 116 7.35 -2.50 3.54
CA LEU A 116 6.67 -1.57 4.43
C LEU A 116 5.18 -1.62 4.15
N LEU A 117 4.39 -2.01 5.15
CA LEU A 117 2.94 -1.91 5.14
C LEU A 117 2.53 -0.73 6.03
N ALA A 118 1.69 0.16 5.52
CA ALA A 118 1.24 1.34 6.27
C ALA A 118 -0.24 1.61 6.05
N ARG A 119 -0.88 2.16 7.08
CA ARG A 119 -2.28 2.59 7.08
C ARG A 119 -2.40 3.95 7.77
N ASP A 120 -3.40 4.72 7.39
CA ASP A 120 -3.70 6.01 8.02
C ASP A 120 -4.03 5.87 9.51
N ARG A 121 -3.93 7.00 10.23
CA ARG A 121 -4.00 7.08 11.70
C ARG A 121 -5.31 6.56 12.27
N LEU A 122 -6.40 6.69 11.51
CA LEU A 122 -7.74 6.28 11.93
C LEU A 122 -8.11 4.90 11.36
N GLY A 123 -7.28 4.32 10.50
CA GLY A 123 -7.53 3.05 9.86
C GLY A 123 -8.70 3.08 8.87
N ILE A 124 -8.92 4.22 8.22
CA ILE A 124 -10.05 4.43 7.30
C ILE A 124 -9.97 3.44 6.13
N LYS A 125 -8.79 3.29 5.51
CA LYS A 125 -8.60 2.31 4.44
C LYS A 125 -8.18 0.95 5.02
N PRO A 126 -8.90 -0.13 4.73
CA PRO A 126 -8.59 -1.43 5.32
C PRO A 126 -7.27 -1.99 4.80
N LEU A 127 -6.50 -2.60 5.70
CA LEU A 127 -5.27 -3.32 5.41
C LEU A 127 -5.20 -4.51 6.35
N PHE A 128 -5.32 -5.70 5.80
CA PHE A 128 -5.17 -6.96 6.52
C PHE A 128 -3.88 -7.63 6.10
N PHE A 129 -3.24 -8.33 7.02
CA PHE A 129 -2.05 -9.12 6.74
C PHE A 129 -2.01 -10.38 7.59
N CYS A 130 -1.20 -11.33 7.16
CA CYS A 130 -0.86 -12.55 7.87
C CYS A 130 0.65 -12.77 7.70
N HIS A 131 1.34 -13.14 8.77
CA HIS A 131 2.76 -13.45 8.74
C HIS A 131 3.01 -14.74 9.52
N ASP A 132 3.47 -15.78 8.84
CA ASP A 132 3.71 -17.10 9.44
C ASP A 132 5.18 -17.37 9.79
N GLY A 133 6.02 -16.32 9.76
CA GLY A 133 7.47 -16.39 9.96
C GLY A 133 8.26 -16.67 8.68
N LYS A 134 7.61 -17.05 7.57
CA LYS A 134 8.24 -17.31 6.27
C LYS A 134 7.71 -16.40 5.17
N GLU A 135 6.40 -16.19 5.16
CA GLU A 135 5.70 -15.43 4.13
C GLU A 135 4.82 -14.36 4.77
N VAL A 136 4.74 -13.20 4.12
CA VAL A 136 3.79 -12.14 4.45
C VAL A 136 2.76 -12.08 3.33
N VAL A 137 1.49 -12.27 3.68
CA VAL A 137 0.35 -12.08 2.78
C VAL A 137 -0.43 -10.89 3.28
N PHE A 138 -0.80 -9.97 2.39
CA PHE A 138 -1.60 -8.80 2.76
C PHE A 138 -2.65 -8.49 1.69
N GLY A 139 -3.65 -7.70 2.06
CA GLY A 139 -4.71 -7.30 1.16
C GLY A 139 -5.69 -6.34 1.81
N SER A 140 -6.48 -5.68 0.97
CA SER A 140 -7.48 -4.71 1.42
C SER A 140 -8.72 -5.38 2.03
N GLU A 141 -8.85 -6.70 1.93
CA GLU A 141 -9.93 -7.50 2.49
C GLU A 141 -9.41 -8.74 3.20
N ALA A 142 -10.06 -9.04 4.31
CA ALA A 142 -9.78 -10.20 5.13
C ALA A 142 -9.91 -11.52 4.33
N THR A 143 -10.97 -11.68 3.55
CA THR A 143 -11.26 -12.87 2.75
C THR A 143 -10.11 -13.22 1.80
N VAL A 144 -9.55 -12.22 1.12
CA VAL A 144 -8.45 -12.41 0.17
C VAL A 144 -7.17 -12.86 0.86
N VAL A 145 -6.85 -12.30 2.04
CA VAL A 145 -5.71 -12.76 2.85
C VAL A 145 -5.93 -14.18 3.34
N ARG A 146 -7.13 -14.52 3.83
CA ARG A 146 -7.47 -15.85 4.33
C ARG A 146 -7.32 -16.95 3.27
N LEU A 147 -7.67 -16.65 2.03
CA LEU A 147 -7.57 -17.58 0.90
C LEU A 147 -6.12 -17.86 0.49
N ALA A 148 -5.23 -16.89 0.66
CA ALA A 148 -3.84 -16.99 0.24
C ALA A 148 -2.87 -17.40 1.36
N ALA A 149 -3.19 -17.09 2.62
CA ALA A 149 -2.38 -17.46 3.76
C ALA A 149 -2.37 -18.98 3.96
N ARG A 150 -1.18 -19.59 3.94
CA ARG A 150 -0.99 -21.04 4.18
C ARG A 150 -1.29 -21.43 5.62
N ARG A 151 -1.03 -20.53 6.56
CA ARG A 151 -1.36 -20.65 7.98
C ARG A 151 -1.86 -19.31 8.47
N SER A 152 -3.03 -19.30 9.09
CA SER A 152 -3.67 -18.09 9.58
C SER A 152 -4.32 -18.40 10.93
N VAL A 153 -3.70 -17.99 12.03
CA VAL A 153 -4.24 -18.21 13.38
C VAL A 153 -4.96 -16.95 13.79
N LEU A 154 -6.23 -17.06 14.20
CA LEU A 154 -7.00 -15.87 14.56
C LEU A 154 -6.44 -15.18 15.80
N ASP A 155 -6.14 -13.90 15.69
CA ASP A 155 -5.90 -13.04 16.84
C ASP A 155 -7.25 -12.61 17.45
N ARG A 156 -7.62 -13.24 18.57
CA ARG A 156 -8.89 -12.99 19.27
C ARG A 156 -9.06 -11.52 19.69
N VAL A 157 -7.95 -10.83 20.01
CA VAL A 157 -8.00 -9.41 20.38
C VAL A 157 -8.29 -8.56 19.14
N ALA A 158 -7.66 -8.87 18.02
CA ALA A 158 -7.92 -8.18 16.75
C ALA A 158 -9.36 -8.40 16.27
N VAL A 159 -9.87 -9.64 16.36
CA VAL A 159 -11.27 -9.98 16.04
C VAL A 159 -12.23 -9.21 16.94
N SER A 160 -11.99 -9.19 18.26
CA SER A 160 -12.81 -8.42 19.19
C SER A 160 -12.80 -6.92 18.84
N GLY A 161 -11.64 -6.37 18.49
CA GLY A 161 -11.53 -4.98 18.03
C GLY A 161 -12.34 -4.72 16.77
N PHE A 162 -12.22 -5.61 15.78
CA PHE A 162 -12.98 -5.52 14.52
C PHE A 162 -14.49 -5.58 14.75
N VAL A 163 -14.98 -6.52 15.57
CA VAL A 163 -16.42 -6.62 15.86
C VAL A 163 -16.94 -5.36 16.58
N LYS A 164 -16.14 -4.79 17.48
CA LYS A 164 -16.52 -3.61 18.28
C LYS A 164 -16.46 -2.29 17.49
N TYR A 165 -15.44 -2.12 16.66
CA TYR A 165 -15.12 -0.83 16.03
C TYR A 165 -15.28 -0.83 14.50
N ARG A 166 -15.55 -2.00 13.89
CA ARG A 166 -15.54 -2.23 12.43
C ARG A 166 -14.18 -2.02 11.76
N PHE A 167 -13.11 -1.87 12.55
CA PHE A 167 -11.71 -1.91 12.11
C PHE A 167 -10.82 -2.47 13.25
N VAL A 168 -9.62 -2.95 12.91
CA VAL A 168 -8.64 -3.42 13.90
C VAL A 168 -7.74 -2.24 14.32
N PRO A 169 -7.73 -1.80 15.59
CA PRO A 169 -6.90 -0.69 16.04
C PRO A 169 -5.42 -1.08 16.17
N GLY A 170 -4.53 -0.09 16.03
CA GLY A 170 -3.09 -0.27 16.18
C GLY A 170 -2.45 -1.08 15.05
N TRP A 171 -1.49 -1.92 15.41
CA TRP A 171 -0.64 -2.69 14.48
C TRP A 171 -1.12 -4.12 14.24
N ARG A 172 -2.21 -4.56 14.88
CA ARG A 172 -2.72 -5.94 14.77
C ARG A 172 -3.43 -6.17 13.43
N SER A 173 -3.45 -7.43 13.01
CA SER A 173 -4.38 -7.93 11.99
C SER A 173 -5.19 -9.09 12.53
N ILE A 174 -6.20 -9.54 11.78
CA ILE A 174 -7.08 -10.63 12.20
C ILE A 174 -6.32 -11.97 12.31
N TRP A 175 -5.14 -12.08 11.70
CA TRP A 175 -4.24 -13.25 11.75
C TRP A 175 -2.85 -12.91 12.26
#